data_AF-A0AAE0PRG6-F1
#
_entry.id   AF-A0AAE0PRG6-F1
#
_cell.length_a   1.000
_cell.length_b   1.000
_cell.length_c   1.000
_cell.angle_alpha   90.00
_cell.angle_beta   90.00
_cell.angle_gamma   90.00
#
_symmetry.space_group_name_H-M   'P 1'
#
loop_
_entity.id
_entity.type
_entity.pdbx_description
1 polymer ?
#
loop_
_entity_poly.entity_id
_entity_poly.type
_entity_poly.pdbx_seq_one_letter_code
_entity_poly.pdbx_strand_id
1 'polypeptide(L)'
;MDEGKVAAIRDWPTPTTVKELQHFLGFTNFYRRFIQNYSSIANPLTSLLRNKPKPFIVEVDASTTGVGAVLSQQQGNPSHLHPCAFFSRKLNLAEMNYDIGNRELLAVKLALEEWRHWLEGARHPFLVLTDHKNLEYLRAAKRLNPRQARWALFFTRFDFTISYRPGSKNTKADALSRLFTPEEITEDPETILPERVIVRKGCPSGLQYITRARRTPLIHSAHTSLGTGHPGVNETLSLLKDRFWWPNMASDVRRYVQGCRDCVISKSPCHLPSSKLLPLPIPNRPWSHLGVDFITDLPVSNDCTSIFVVVDRFSKSCRLIPLKGLPTAMETAELMFNHIFSYFGIPEDIVSEDLSSSQEFGRLSSHA
;
A
#
# COMPACT_ATOMS: atom_id res chain seq x y z
N MET A 1 -5.89 -32.17 -2.18
CA MET A 1 -6.57 -31.42 -3.25
C MET A 1 -7.99 -31.91 -3.33
N ASP A 2 -8.96 -31.05 -3.61
CA ASP A 2 -10.35 -31.44 -3.82
C ASP A 2 -10.49 -32.08 -5.20
N GLU A 3 -10.58 -33.42 -5.26
CA GLU A 3 -10.58 -34.19 -6.51
C GLU A 3 -11.76 -33.81 -7.43
N GLY A 4 -12.89 -33.40 -6.87
CA GLY A 4 -14.06 -32.97 -7.64
C GLY A 4 -13.80 -31.70 -8.45
N LYS A 5 -12.99 -30.76 -7.93
CA LYS A 5 -12.62 -29.53 -8.64
C LYS A 5 -11.60 -29.80 -9.75
N VAL A 6 -10.71 -30.77 -9.55
CA VAL A 6 -9.72 -31.17 -10.56
C VAL A 6 -10.40 -31.90 -11.71
N ALA A 7 -11.34 -32.79 -11.42
CA ALA A 7 -12.15 -33.49 -12.43
C ALA A 7 -12.95 -32.49 -13.29
N ALA A 8 -13.59 -31.51 -12.67
CA ALA A 8 -14.35 -30.48 -13.39
C ALA A 8 -13.49 -29.63 -14.37
N ILE A 9 -12.21 -29.42 -14.07
CA ILE A 9 -11.27 -28.72 -14.96
C ILE A 9 -10.78 -29.65 -16.08
N ARG A 10 -10.51 -30.92 -15.75
CA ARG A 10 -10.02 -31.93 -16.69
C ARG A 10 -11.07 -32.26 -17.76
N ASP A 11 -12.33 -32.35 -17.35
CA ASP A 11 -13.46 -32.72 -18.20
C ASP A 11 -14.16 -31.49 -18.81
N TRP A 12 -13.55 -30.30 -18.70
CA TRP A 12 -14.12 -29.08 -19.27
C TRP A 12 -14.22 -29.20 -20.80
N PRO A 13 -15.40 -28.95 -21.41
CA PRO A 13 -15.59 -29.14 -22.84
C PRO A 13 -14.74 -28.15 -23.64
N THR A 14 -14.14 -28.63 -24.75
CA THR A 14 -13.32 -27.76 -25.61
C THR A 14 -14.19 -26.66 -26.21
N PRO A 15 -13.86 -25.36 -25.99
CA PRO A 15 -14.70 -24.27 -26.44
C PRO A 15 -14.72 -24.19 -27.97
N THR A 16 -15.92 -24.21 -28.55
CA THR A 16 -16.14 -24.11 -30.00
C THR A 16 -16.70 -22.75 -30.41
N THR A 17 -17.28 -22.00 -29.47
CA THR A 17 -17.83 -20.67 -29.70
C THR A 17 -17.02 -19.58 -28.99
N VAL A 18 -17.14 -18.34 -29.47
CA VAL A 18 -16.47 -17.16 -28.86
C VAL A 18 -16.90 -16.97 -27.39
N LYS A 19 -18.18 -17.21 -27.07
CA LYS A 19 -18.71 -17.08 -25.70
C LYS A 19 -18.15 -18.14 -24.76
N GLU A 20 -18.08 -19.40 -25.22
CA GLU A 20 -17.47 -20.49 -24.43
C GLU A 20 -15.99 -20.21 -24.17
N LEU A 21 -15.28 -19.72 -25.19
CA LEU A 21 -13.86 -19.35 -25.05
C LEU A 21 -13.66 -18.20 -24.05
N GLN A 22 -14.56 -17.20 -24.05
CA GLN A 22 -14.56 -16.13 -23.05
C GLN A 22 -14.82 -16.63 -21.63
N HIS A 23 -15.78 -17.55 -21.43
CA HIS A 23 -16.03 -18.16 -20.13
C HIS A 23 -14.83 -18.96 -19.63
N PHE A 24 -14.22 -19.77 -20.50
CA PHE A 24 -13.03 -20.54 -20.17
C PHE A 24 -11.84 -19.64 -19.81
N LEU A 25 -11.60 -18.58 -20.59
CA LEU A 25 -10.55 -17.60 -20.29
C LEU A 25 -10.83 -16.81 -19.01
N GLY A 26 -12.09 -16.49 -18.72
CA GLY A 26 -12.49 -15.86 -17.46
C GLY A 26 -12.20 -16.75 -16.25
N PHE A 27 -12.56 -18.04 -16.34
CA PHE A 27 -12.27 -19.04 -15.31
C PHE A 27 -10.76 -19.21 -15.09
N THR A 28 -9.99 -19.43 -16.16
CA THR A 28 -8.53 -19.63 -16.07
C THR A 28 -7.79 -18.36 -15.63
N ASN A 29 -8.32 -17.17 -15.92
CA ASN A 29 -7.76 -15.91 -15.42
C ASN A 29 -7.82 -15.81 -13.88
N PHE A 30 -8.82 -16.41 -13.22
CA PHE A 30 -8.87 -16.45 -11.75
C PHE A 30 -7.64 -17.15 -11.14
N TYR A 31 -7.13 -18.19 -11.80
CA TYR A 31 -5.98 -18.98 -11.34
C TYR A 31 -4.63 -18.49 -11.89
N ARG A 32 -4.60 -17.40 -12.67
CA ARG A 32 -3.38 -16.92 -13.36
C ARG A 32 -2.17 -16.71 -12.46
N ARG A 33 -2.39 -16.37 -11.17
CA ARG A 33 -1.31 -16.13 -10.19
C ARG A 33 -0.56 -17.42 -9.81
N PHE A 34 -1.20 -18.58 -9.99
CA PHE A 34 -0.64 -19.89 -9.68
C PHE A 34 -0.08 -20.60 -10.92
N ILE A 35 -0.27 -20.04 -12.11
CA ILE A 35 0.16 -20.62 -13.39
C ILE A 35 1.36 -19.83 -13.91
N GLN A 36 2.53 -20.46 -13.93
CA GLN A 36 3.75 -19.85 -14.44
C GLN A 36 3.58 -19.51 -15.94
N ASN A 37 3.95 -18.30 -16.34
CA ASN A 37 3.84 -17.81 -17.72
C ASN A 37 2.44 -17.91 -18.34
N TYR A 38 1.38 -17.82 -17.51
CA TYR A 38 -0.02 -17.88 -17.96
C TYR A 38 -0.31 -16.99 -19.18
N SER A 39 0.23 -15.76 -19.19
CA SER A 39 0.06 -14.82 -20.31
C SER A 39 0.51 -15.39 -21.65
N SER A 40 1.65 -16.10 -21.68
CA SER A 40 2.17 -16.74 -22.89
C SER A 40 1.33 -17.95 -23.30
N ILE A 41 0.87 -18.73 -22.30
CA ILE A 41 0.04 -19.93 -22.51
C ILE A 41 -1.35 -19.57 -23.04
N ALA A 42 -1.96 -18.51 -22.51
CA ALA A 42 -3.29 -18.04 -22.89
C ALA A 42 -3.28 -17.20 -24.18
N ASN A 43 -2.12 -16.74 -24.66
CA ASN A 43 -2.00 -15.85 -25.82
C ASN A 43 -2.66 -16.39 -27.10
N PRO A 44 -2.48 -17.67 -27.49
CA PRO A 44 -3.13 -18.23 -28.68
C PRO A 44 -4.66 -18.19 -28.56
N LEU A 45 -5.19 -18.48 -27.36
CA LEU A 45 -6.62 -18.48 -27.07
C LEU A 45 -7.19 -17.05 -27.04
N THR A 46 -6.51 -16.11 -26.40
CA THR A 46 -6.93 -14.69 -26.43
C THR A 46 -6.79 -14.08 -27.82
N SER A 47 -5.89 -14.59 -28.67
CA SER A 47 -5.78 -14.20 -30.08
C SER A 47 -7.03 -14.54 -30.88
N LEU A 48 -7.65 -15.70 -30.62
CA LEU A 48 -8.91 -16.10 -31.28
C LEU A 48 -10.09 -15.18 -30.93
N LEU A 49 -10.03 -14.49 -29.79
CA LEU A 49 -11.02 -13.48 -29.40
C LEU A 49 -10.78 -12.11 -30.06
N ARG A 50 -9.62 -11.87 -30.68
CA ARG A 50 -9.30 -10.59 -31.31
C ARG A 50 -10.00 -10.47 -32.67
N ASN A 51 -11.22 -9.96 -32.66
CA ASN A 51 -11.89 -9.53 -33.88
C ASN A 51 -11.19 -8.25 -34.42
N LYS A 52 -10.21 -8.46 -35.29
CA LYS A 52 -9.31 -7.47 -35.93
C LYS A 52 -8.30 -6.86 -34.95
N PRO A 53 -7.02 -6.68 -35.35
CA PRO A 53 -5.99 -6.15 -34.47
C PRO A 53 -6.19 -4.64 -34.33
N LYS A 54 -7.08 -4.24 -33.43
CA LYS A 54 -7.28 -2.84 -33.07
C LYS A 54 -6.50 -2.52 -31.79
N PRO A 55 -5.96 -1.29 -31.67
CA PRO A 55 -5.22 -0.89 -30.47
C PRO A 55 -6.14 -0.90 -29.25
N PHE A 56 -5.59 -1.32 -28.12
CA PHE A 56 -6.27 -1.23 -26.83
C PHE A 56 -6.16 0.18 -26.27
N ILE A 57 -7.17 0.55 -25.47
CA ILE A 57 -7.18 1.77 -24.69
C ILE A 57 -7.43 1.37 -23.24
N VAL A 58 -6.52 1.77 -22.36
CA VAL A 58 -6.53 1.48 -20.93
C VAL A 58 -6.82 2.79 -20.22
N GLU A 59 -8.04 2.96 -19.70
CA GLU A 59 -8.39 4.09 -18.83
C GLU A 59 -8.06 3.70 -17.39
N VAL A 60 -7.28 4.52 -16.68
CA VAL A 60 -6.86 4.27 -15.30
C VAL A 60 -7.21 5.45 -14.41
N ASP A 61 -7.42 5.17 -13.13
CA ASP A 61 -7.70 6.18 -12.10
C ASP A 61 -7.31 5.64 -10.72
N ALA A 62 -6.82 6.52 -9.84
CA ALA A 62 -6.51 6.18 -8.46
C ALA A 62 -7.16 7.16 -7.47
N SER A 63 -7.91 6.61 -6.52
CA SER A 63 -8.47 7.36 -5.40
C SER A 63 -7.56 7.25 -4.16
N THR A 64 -8.02 7.76 -3.02
CA THR A 64 -7.36 7.55 -1.72
C THR A 64 -7.54 6.14 -1.18
N THR A 65 -8.55 5.42 -1.63
CA THR A 65 -9.00 4.14 -1.06
C THR A 65 -8.82 2.96 -2.02
N GLY A 66 -8.75 3.22 -3.32
CA GLY A 66 -8.74 2.18 -4.35
C GLY A 66 -8.16 2.65 -5.67
N VAL A 67 -7.94 1.68 -6.55
CA VAL A 67 -7.58 1.91 -7.96
C VAL A 67 -8.66 1.33 -8.85
N GLY A 68 -8.91 2.00 -9.97
CA GLY A 68 -9.87 1.60 -11.00
C GLY A 68 -9.22 1.61 -12.37
N ALA A 69 -9.58 0.67 -13.22
CA ALA A 69 -9.18 0.68 -14.61
C ALA A 69 -10.23 0.05 -15.53
N VAL A 70 -10.26 0.50 -16.78
CA VAL A 70 -11.11 -0.04 -17.85
C VAL A 70 -10.27 -0.31 -19.09
N LEU A 71 -10.30 -1.55 -19.58
CA LEU A 71 -9.72 -1.94 -20.86
C LEU A 71 -10.79 -1.85 -21.93
N SER A 72 -10.56 -1.08 -22.98
CA SER A 72 -11.50 -0.88 -24.09
C SER A 72 -10.84 -1.11 -25.44
N GLN A 73 -11.64 -1.44 -26.45
CA GLN A 73 -11.27 -1.43 -27.86
C GLN A 73 -12.25 -0.58 -28.66
N GLN A 74 -11.76 0.01 -29.76
CA GLN A 74 -12.64 0.73 -30.68
C GLN A 74 -13.46 -0.25 -31.54
N GLN A 75 -14.78 -0.21 -31.45
CA GLN A 75 -15.68 -1.06 -32.23
C GLN A 75 -16.63 -0.23 -33.10
N GLY A 76 -17.10 -0.81 -34.20
CA GLY A 76 -18.10 -0.22 -35.10
C GLY A 76 -17.61 0.88 -36.05
N ASN A 77 -18.58 1.41 -36.81
CA ASN A 77 -18.51 2.65 -37.59
C ASN A 77 -19.88 3.35 -37.38
N PRO A 78 -19.98 4.41 -36.56
CA PRO A 78 -18.92 5.24 -35.96
C PRO A 78 -18.16 4.55 -34.82
N SER A 79 -16.91 5.01 -34.61
CA SER A 79 -15.96 4.47 -33.64
C SER A 79 -16.42 4.73 -32.20
N HIS A 80 -17.01 3.72 -31.55
CA HIS A 80 -17.34 3.75 -30.13
C HIS A 80 -16.34 2.92 -29.33
N LEU A 81 -16.05 3.33 -28.09
CA LEU A 81 -15.21 2.58 -27.17
C LEU A 81 -16.05 1.48 -26.53
N HIS A 82 -15.78 0.23 -26.90
CA HIS A 82 -16.39 -0.94 -26.30
C HIS A 82 -15.50 -1.44 -25.13
N PRO A 83 -16.00 -1.45 -23.89
CA PRO A 83 -15.24 -1.98 -22.75
C PRO A 83 -15.12 -3.49 -22.86
N CYS A 84 -13.90 -3.99 -22.80
CA CYS A 84 -13.58 -5.41 -22.83
C CYS A 84 -13.42 -5.99 -21.42
N ALA A 85 -12.85 -5.22 -20.49
CA ALA A 85 -12.63 -5.65 -19.11
C ALA A 85 -12.63 -4.47 -18.14
N PHE A 86 -13.04 -4.72 -16.90
CA PHE A 86 -13.00 -3.78 -15.79
C PHE A 86 -12.11 -4.33 -14.68
N PHE A 87 -11.38 -3.45 -14.01
CA PHE A 87 -10.51 -3.79 -12.89
C PHE A 87 -10.71 -2.79 -11.76
N SER A 88 -10.82 -3.29 -10.54
CA SER A 88 -10.87 -2.48 -9.33
C SER A 88 -10.17 -3.21 -8.19
N ARG A 89 -9.37 -2.48 -7.39
CA ARG A 89 -8.66 -3.05 -6.24
C ARG A 89 -8.57 -2.04 -5.11
N LYS A 90 -8.89 -2.48 -3.89
CA LYS A 90 -8.67 -1.70 -2.67
C LYS A 90 -7.17 -1.54 -2.38
N LEU A 91 -6.74 -0.33 -2.06
CA LEU A 91 -5.38 -0.05 -1.65
C LEU A 91 -5.13 -0.58 -0.22
N ASN A 92 -3.92 -1.08 0.03
CA ASN A 92 -3.50 -1.40 1.40
C ASN A 92 -3.09 -0.11 2.15
N LEU A 93 -2.93 -0.18 3.48
CA LEU A 93 -2.60 0.98 4.31
C LEU A 93 -1.32 1.72 3.87
N ALA A 94 -0.31 0.97 3.38
CA ALA A 94 0.93 1.58 2.90
C ALA A 94 0.73 2.31 1.56
N GLU A 95 -0.05 1.74 0.64
CA GLU A 95 -0.37 2.31 -0.67
C GLU A 95 -1.30 3.52 -0.57
N MET A 96 -2.20 3.54 0.43
CA MET A 96 -3.06 4.70 0.72
C MET A 96 -2.24 5.95 1.08
N ASN A 97 -1.06 5.76 1.70
CA ASN A 97 -0.17 6.85 2.09
C ASN A 97 0.72 7.37 0.94
N TYR A 98 0.61 6.81 -0.27
CA TYR A 98 1.37 7.31 -1.42
C TYR A 98 0.82 8.67 -1.85
N ASP A 99 1.70 9.55 -2.32
CA ASP A 99 1.29 10.77 -3.01
C ASP A 99 0.48 10.44 -4.26
N ILE A 100 -0.30 11.42 -4.73
CA ILE A 100 -1.25 11.27 -5.83
C ILE A 100 -0.54 10.69 -7.07
N GLY A 101 0.63 11.22 -7.43
CA GLY A 101 1.38 10.73 -8.59
C GLY A 101 1.83 9.27 -8.49
N ASN A 102 2.25 8.82 -7.30
CA ASN A 102 2.59 7.41 -7.10
C ASN A 102 1.37 6.49 -7.04
N ARG A 103 0.20 6.98 -6.59
CA ARG A 103 -1.06 6.23 -6.65
C ARG A 103 -1.55 6.05 -8.07
N GLU A 104 -1.50 7.10 -8.87
CA GLU A 104 -1.82 7.06 -10.29
C GLU A 104 -0.89 6.10 -11.04
N LEU A 105 0.42 6.19 -10.80
CA LEU A 105 1.38 5.27 -11.39
C LEU A 105 1.16 3.81 -10.95
N LEU A 106 0.76 3.60 -9.70
CA LEU A 106 0.39 2.28 -9.18
C LEU A 106 -0.85 1.73 -9.89
N ALA A 107 -1.86 2.56 -10.18
CA ALA A 107 -3.04 2.14 -10.96
C ALA A 107 -2.64 1.64 -12.35
N VAL A 108 -1.74 2.35 -13.05
CA VAL A 108 -1.18 1.88 -14.33
C VAL A 108 -0.49 0.52 -14.15
N LYS A 109 0.41 0.39 -13.17
CA LYS A 109 1.14 -0.86 -12.93
C LYS A 109 0.21 -2.04 -12.71
N LEU A 110 -0.84 -1.86 -11.91
CA LEU A 110 -1.78 -2.93 -11.56
C LEU A 110 -2.69 -3.29 -12.74
N ALA A 111 -3.16 -2.31 -13.51
CA ALA A 111 -3.94 -2.56 -14.71
C ALA A 111 -3.15 -3.37 -15.75
N LEU A 112 -1.87 -3.01 -15.97
CA LEU A 112 -0.99 -3.74 -16.89
C LEU A 112 -0.64 -5.14 -16.38
N GLU A 113 -0.51 -5.32 -15.07
CA GLU A 113 -0.30 -6.63 -14.47
C GLU A 113 -1.55 -7.51 -14.59
N GLU A 114 -2.76 -6.95 -14.45
CA GLU A 114 -4.02 -7.65 -14.68
C GLU A 114 -4.16 -8.11 -16.13
N TRP A 115 -4.01 -7.18 -17.06
CA TRP A 115 -4.22 -7.43 -18.49
C TRP A 115 -2.94 -7.78 -19.24
N ARG A 116 -1.93 -8.27 -18.53
CA ARG A 116 -0.65 -8.69 -19.11
C ARG A 116 -0.83 -9.63 -20.30
N HIS A 117 -1.76 -10.58 -20.19
CA HIS A 117 -2.09 -11.54 -21.24
C HIS A 117 -2.71 -10.94 -22.52
N TRP A 118 -3.20 -9.70 -22.47
CA TRP A 118 -3.75 -8.97 -23.62
C TRP A 118 -2.77 -7.91 -24.15
N LEU A 119 -2.00 -7.31 -23.24
CA LEU A 119 -1.15 -6.14 -23.51
C LEU A 119 0.33 -6.49 -23.75
N GLU A 120 0.85 -7.56 -23.15
CA GLU A 120 2.23 -8.00 -23.36
C GLU A 120 2.36 -8.68 -24.74
N GLY A 121 3.28 -8.19 -25.57
CA GLY A 121 3.44 -8.66 -26.96
C GLY A 121 2.28 -8.26 -27.89
N ALA A 122 1.52 -7.21 -27.53
CA ALA A 122 0.54 -6.63 -28.43
C ALA A 122 1.19 -6.17 -29.73
N ARG A 123 0.53 -6.42 -30.87
CA ARG A 123 1.06 -6.11 -32.22
C ARG A 123 1.08 -4.61 -32.52
N HIS A 124 0.27 -3.83 -31.81
CA HIS A 124 0.15 -2.39 -31.95
C HIS A 124 0.34 -1.73 -30.58
N PRO A 125 0.99 -0.57 -30.52
CA PRO A 125 1.10 0.19 -29.28
C PRO A 125 -0.30 0.56 -28.79
N PHE A 126 -0.53 0.36 -27.50
CA PHE A 126 -1.80 0.70 -26.86
C PHE A 126 -1.71 2.01 -26.09
N LEU A 127 -2.86 2.65 -25.85
CA LEU A 127 -2.93 3.95 -25.19
C LEU A 127 -3.34 3.78 -23.74
N VAL A 128 -2.59 4.38 -22.82
CA VAL A 128 -2.97 4.51 -21.41
C VAL A 128 -3.47 5.94 -21.18
N LEU A 129 -4.70 6.08 -20.70
CA LEU A 129 -5.35 7.33 -20.37
C LEU A 129 -5.38 7.49 -18.84
N THR A 130 -4.83 8.59 -18.35
CA THR A 130 -4.84 9.00 -16.93
C THR A 130 -5.28 10.45 -16.81
N ASP A 131 -5.86 10.81 -15.66
CA ASP A 131 -6.20 12.18 -15.30
C ASP A 131 -5.00 12.97 -14.72
N HIS A 132 -3.82 12.35 -14.64
CA HIS A 132 -2.64 12.96 -14.04
C HIS A 132 -1.54 13.29 -15.07
N LYS A 133 -1.48 14.57 -15.46
CA LYS A 133 -0.58 15.08 -16.52
C LYS A 133 0.90 14.76 -16.29
N ASN A 134 1.37 14.68 -15.05
CA ASN A 134 2.80 14.43 -14.79
C ASN A 134 3.26 13.02 -15.21
N LEU A 135 2.32 12.07 -15.41
CA LEU A 135 2.66 10.73 -15.85
C LEU A 135 3.06 10.66 -17.33
N GLU A 136 2.72 11.67 -18.13
CA GLU A 136 3.15 11.77 -19.53
C GLU A 136 4.69 11.82 -19.64
N TYR A 137 5.35 12.39 -18.63
CA TYR A 137 6.81 12.54 -18.56
C TYR A 137 7.55 11.36 -17.92
N LEU A 138 6.84 10.28 -17.56
CA LEU A 138 7.43 9.16 -16.82
C LEU A 138 8.65 8.55 -17.53
N ARG A 139 8.61 8.43 -18.87
CA ARG A 139 9.74 7.89 -19.67
C ARG A 139 10.93 8.85 -19.76
N ALA A 140 10.72 10.16 -19.60
CA ALA A 140 11.76 11.18 -19.69
C ALA A 140 12.39 11.53 -18.33
N ALA A 141 11.80 11.05 -17.22
CA ALA A 141 12.25 11.39 -15.88
C ALA A 141 13.65 10.82 -15.57
N LYS A 142 14.63 11.71 -15.36
CA LYS A 142 16.04 11.36 -15.07
C LYS A 142 16.28 10.84 -13.64
N ARG A 143 15.35 11.05 -12.70
CA ARG A 143 15.50 10.67 -11.28
C ARG A 143 14.24 9.97 -10.80
N LEU A 144 14.29 8.64 -10.76
CA LEU A 144 13.21 7.79 -10.27
C LEU A 144 13.52 7.32 -8.84
N ASN A 145 12.50 7.32 -7.98
CA ASN A 145 12.59 6.65 -6.68
C ASN A 145 12.80 5.13 -6.89
N PRO A 146 13.53 4.40 -6.01
CA PRO A 146 13.70 2.94 -6.11
C PRO A 146 12.42 2.14 -6.44
N ARG A 147 11.25 2.55 -5.93
CA ARG A 147 9.96 1.94 -6.31
C ARG A 147 9.61 2.19 -7.78
N GLN A 148 9.67 3.44 -8.20
CA GLN A 148 9.37 3.85 -9.58
C GLN A 148 10.37 3.23 -10.56
N ALA A 149 11.64 3.06 -10.18
CA ALA A 149 12.65 2.36 -10.98
C ALA A 149 12.27 0.88 -11.21
N ARG A 150 11.82 0.17 -10.17
CA ARG A 150 11.33 -1.22 -10.31
C ARG A 150 10.10 -1.30 -11.22
N TRP A 151 9.19 -0.33 -11.12
CA TRP A 151 8.02 -0.28 -12.00
C TRP A 151 8.39 0.10 -13.43
N ALA A 152 9.38 0.98 -13.63
CA ALA A 152 9.91 1.31 -14.94
C ALA A 152 10.46 0.07 -15.66
N LEU A 153 11.21 -0.78 -14.96
CA LEU A 153 11.66 -2.08 -15.49
C LEU A 153 10.51 -3.03 -15.83
N PHE A 154 9.37 -2.93 -15.13
CA PHE A 154 8.18 -3.70 -15.49
C PHE A 154 7.52 -3.13 -16.75
N PHE A 155 7.48 -1.80 -16.90
CA PHE A 155 6.87 -1.12 -18.05
C PHE A 155 7.60 -1.36 -19.36
N THR A 156 8.92 -1.62 -19.35
CA THR A 156 9.69 -1.91 -20.58
C THR A 156 9.21 -3.15 -21.34
N ARG A 157 8.44 -4.02 -20.68
CA ARG A 157 7.84 -5.23 -21.26
C ARG A 157 6.64 -4.93 -22.16
N PHE A 158 6.10 -3.72 -22.10
CA PHE A 158 4.88 -3.31 -22.78
C PHE A 158 5.16 -2.16 -23.74
N ASP A 159 4.54 -2.20 -24.91
CA ASP A 159 4.59 -1.11 -25.88
C ASP A 159 3.32 -0.24 -25.75
N PHE A 160 3.45 0.89 -25.06
CA PHE A 160 2.34 1.81 -24.80
C PHE A 160 2.77 3.28 -24.77
N THR A 161 1.79 4.16 -24.97
CA THR A 161 1.91 5.60 -24.79
C THR A 161 0.96 6.07 -23.69
N ILE A 162 1.40 7.00 -22.84
CA ILE A 162 0.54 7.62 -21.83
C ILE A 162 0.04 8.94 -22.39
N SER A 163 -1.27 9.19 -22.34
CA SER A 163 -1.88 10.46 -22.69
C SER A 163 -2.75 10.95 -21.54
N TYR A 164 -2.67 12.24 -21.26
CA TYR A 164 -3.56 12.89 -20.31
C TYR A 164 -4.99 12.98 -20.87
N ARG A 165 -5.99 12.74 -20.02
CA ARG A 165 -7.41 12.98 -20.31
C ARG A 165 -8.05 13.68 -19.12
N PRO A 166 -8.82 14.77 -19.31
CA PRO A 166 -9.50 15.44 -18.20
C PRO A 166 -10.42 14.49 -17.41
N GLY A 167 -10.41 14.59 -16.08
CA GLY A 167 -11.19 13.72 -15.19
C GLY A 167 -12.71 13.69 -15.48
N SER A 168 -13.27 14.79 -15.99
CA SER A 168 -14.67 14.85 -16.44
C SER A 168 -15.01 13.85 -17.55
N LYS A 169 -14.01 13.40 -18.30
CA LYS A 169 -14.15 12.36 -19.33
C LYS A 169 -13.67 10.99 -18.87
N ASN A 170 -13.15 10.84 -17.65
CA ASN A 170 -12.61 9.59 -17.07
C ASN A 170 -13.59 8.93 -16.07
N THR A 171 -14.89 9.19 -16.21
CA THR A 171 -15.93 8.83 -15.23
C THR A 171 -15.97 7.33 -14.90
N LYS A 172 -15.65 6.46 -15.87
CA LYS A 172 -15.71 5.01 -15.68
C LYS A 172 -14.63 4.51 -14.71
N ALA A 173 -13.39 4.95 -14.92
CA ALA A 173 -12.28 4.55 -14.05
C ALA A 173 -12.39 5.21 -12.67
N ASP A 174 -12.83 6.48 -12.60
CA ASP A 174 -13.11 7.19 -11.35
C ASP A 174 -14.19 6.50 -10.49
N ALA A 175 -15.29 6.06 -11.10
CA ALA A 175 -16.32 5.31 -10.38
C ALA A 175 -15.74 4.01 -9.77
N LEU A 176 -14.88 3.30 -10.50
CA LEU A 176 -14.26 2.05 -10.04
C LEU A 176 -13.22 2.26 -8.94
N SER A 177 -12.48 3.37 -8.97
CA SER A 177 -11.47 3.69 -7.96
C SER A 177 -12.12 4.09 -6.63
N ARG A 178 -13.33 4.68 -6.69
CA ARG A 178 -14.09 5.14 -5.51
C ARG A 178 -14.97 4.09 -4.84
N LEU A 179 -15.12 2.88 -5.40
CA LEU A 179 -15.95 1.79 -4.85
C LEU A 179 -15.66 1.44 -3.38
N PHE A 180 -14.42 1.65 -2.91
CA PHE A 180 -14.00 1.31 -1.55
C PHE A 180 -13.97 2.51 -0.61
N THR A 181 -14.44 3.68 -1.07
CA THR A 181 -14.62 4.84 -0.22
C THR A 181 -15.77 4.52 0.73
N PRO A 182 -15.57 4.63 2.07
CA PRO A 182 -16.68 4.49 3.00
C PRO A 182 -17.77 5.46 2.59
N GLU A 183 -18.99 4.98 2.36
CA GLU A 183 -20.15 5.86 2.25
C GLU A 183 -20.16 6.73 3.52
N GLU A 184 -20.12 8.05 3.34
CA GLU A 184 -20.52 8.94 4.43
C GLU A 184 -21.97 8.60 4.71
N ILE A 185 -22.24 7.91 5.82
CA ILE A 185 -23.59 7.78 6.36
C ILE A 185 -24.04 9.20 6.70
N THR A 186 -24.66 9.88 5.75
CA THR A 186 -25.45 11.08 5.98
C THR A 186 -26.79 10.62 6.55
N GLU A 187 -26.78 10.06 7.75
CA GLU A 187 -27.97 10.10 8.59
C GLU A 187 -28.02 11.51 9.19
N ASP A 188 -28.68 12.42 8.48
CA ASP A 188 -29.26 13.57 9.14
C ASP A 188 -30.44 13.04 9.97
N PRO A 189 -30.40 13.07 11.32
CA PRO A 189 -31.59 12.76 12.08
C PRO A 189 -32.57 13.93 11.94
N GLU A 190 -33.65 13.72 11.19
CA GLU A 190 -34.85 14.55 11.26
C GLU A 190 -35.25 14.70 12.74
N THR A 191 -35.09 15.90 13.27
CA THR A 191 -35.42 16.19 14.66
C THR A 191 -36.87 16.67 14.72
N ILE A 192 -37.78 15.80 15.19
CA ILE A 192 -39.22 16.07 15.35
C ILE A 192 -39.52 16.98 16.58
N LEU A 193 -38.52 17.38 17.37
CA LEU A 193 -38.76 18.09 18.64
C LEU A 193 -38.27 19.56 18.61
N PRO A 194 -39.09 20.53 19.08
CA PRO A 194 -38.69 21.93 19.12
C PRO A 194 -37.60 22.20 20.17
N GLU A 195 -36.81 23.24 19.89
CA GLU A 195 -35.54 23.66 20.52
C GLU A 195 -35.51 23.84 22.05
N ARG A 196 -36.63 23.68 22.74
CA ARG A 196 -36.82 24.21 24.11
C ARG A 196 -36.98 23.14 25.19
N VAL A 197 -36.96 21.85 24.86
CA VAL A 197 -37.10 20.79 25.85
C VAL A 197 -36.05 19.70 25.62
N ILE A 198 -34.94 19.76 26.36
CA ILE A 198 -34.06 18.60 26.55
C ILE A 198 -33.63 18.54 28.01
N VAL A 199 -34.41 17.84 28.85
CA VAL A 199 -33.86 17.16 30.01
C VAL A 199 -33.52 15.75 29.54
N ARG A 200 -32.24 15.44 29.37
CA ARG A 200 -31.77 14.09 28.98
C ARG A 200 -31.31 13.31 30.22
N LYS A 201 -31.77 12.06 30.34
CA LYS A 201 -31.31 11.08 31.36
C LYS A 201 -29.77 11.05 31.39
N GLY A 202 -29.18 11.24 32.56
CA GLY A 202 -27.73 11.13 32.79
C GLY A 202 -26.97 12.45 32.93
N CYS A 203 -27.62 13.61 32.77
CA CYS A 203 -27.00 14.89 33.11
C CYS A 203 -26.89 15.02 34.65
N PRO A 204 -25.70 15.30 35.21
CA PRO A 204 -25.55 15.58 36.63
C PRO A 204 -26.38 16.81 37.04
N SER A 205 -26.98 16.77 38.23
CA SER A 205 -27.73 17.90 38.80
C SER A 205 -26.83 19.12 38.96
N GLY A 206 -27.23 20.26 38.40
CA GLY A 206 -26.49 21.53 38.48
C GLY A 206 -25.67 21.90 37.24
N LEU A 207 -25.55 21.01 36.24
CA LEU A 207 -24.85 21.29 34.98
C LEU A 207 -25.81 21.52 33.82
N GLN A 208 -25.46 22.44 32.92
CA GLN A 208 -26.25 22.72 31.72
C GLN A 208 -25.91 21.73 30.60
N TYR A 209 -26.93 21.03 30.08
CA TYR A 209 -26.76 20.14 28.94
C TYR A 209 -26.56 20.94 27.64
N ILE A 210 -25.52 20.61 26.87
CA ILE A 210 -25.21 21.29 25.61
C ILE A 210 -25.51 20.41 24.38
N THR A 211 -26.35 20.94 23.50
CA THR A 211 -26.68 20.35 22.19
C THR A 211 -25.46 20.34 21.26
N ARG A 212 -25.40 19.37 20.34
CA ARG A 212 -24.24 19.16 19.45
C ARG A 212 -23.83 20.44 18.70
N ALA A 213 -24.79 21.21 18.20
CA ALA A 213 -24.56 22.46 17.48
C ALA A 213 -23.78 23.51 18.30
N ARG A 214 -23.97 23.54 19.63
CA ARG A 214 -23.33 24.53 20.50
C ARG A 214 -22.03 24.04 21.14
N ARG A 215 -21.64 22.78 20.95
CA ARG A 215 -20.39 22.23 21.51
C ARG A 215 -19.15 22.89 20.92
N THR A 216 -19.02 22.91 19.59
CA THR A 216 -17.82 23.46 18.93
C THR A 216 -17.62 24.95 19.22
N PRO A 217 -18.64 25.83 19.14
CA PRO A 217 -18.49 27.24 19.51
C PRO A 217 -18.09 27.44 20.97
N LEU A 218 -18.61 26.60 21.87
CA LEU A 218 -18.30 26.67 23.30
C LEU A 218 -16.87 26.22 23.61
N ILE A 219 -16.40 25.13 22.98
CA ILE A 219 -15.02 24.67 23.11
C ILE A 219 -14.06 25.71 22.52
N HIS A 220 -14.39 26.28 21.36
CA HIS A 220 -13.61 27.37 20.75
C HIS A 220 -13.48 28.53 21.72
N SER A 221 -14.59 29.05 22.24
CA SER A 221 -14.58 30.16 23.21
C SER A 221 -13.73 29.86 24.45
N ALA A 222 -13.85 28.67 25.05
CA ALA A 222 -13.04 28.31 26.21
C ALA A 222 -11.53 28.20 25.88
N HIS A 223 -11.20 27.80 24.66
CA HIS A 223 -9.83 27.49 24.24
C HIS A 223 -9.07 28.69 23.66
N THR A 224 -9.75 29.56 22.90
CA THR A 224 -9.14 30.69 22.17
C THR A 224 -9.45 32.04 22.81
N SER A 225 -10.10 32.07 23.97
CA SER A 225 -10.33 33.32 24.70
C SER A 225 -9.00 33.99 25.06
N LEU A 226 -8.96 35.31 24.93
CA LEU A 226 -7.78 36.14 25.18
C LEU A 226 -7.21 35.95 26.61
N GLY A 227 -8.05 35.56 27.57
CA GLY A 227 -7.63 35.27 28.95
C GLY A 227 -7.19 33.82 29.23
N THR A 228 -7.47 32.84 28.35
CA THR A 228 -7.15 31.42 28.59
C THR A 228 -5.99 30.90 27.74
N GLY A 229 -5.73 31.51 26.57
CA GLY A 229 -4.47 31.35 25.84
C GLY A 229 -4.09 29.90 25.50
N HIS A 230 -4.95 29.18 24.77
CA HIS A 230 -4.68 27.81 24.27
C HIS A 230 -4.19 26.83 25.35
N PRO A 231 -4.95 26.65 26.45
CA PRO A 231 -4.45 26.04 27.68
C PRO A 231 -4.30 24.50 27.62
N GLY A 232 -4.53 23.90 26.44
CA GLY A 232 -4.43 22.46 26.23
C GLY A 232 -5.66 21.67 26.70
N VAL A 233 -5.63 20.35 26.52
CA VAL A 233 -6.82 19.48 26.68
C VAL A 233 -7.36 19.48 28.11
N ASN A 234 -6.49 19.37 29.10
CA ASN A 234 -6.90 19.19 30.50
C ASN A 234 -7.51 20.47 31.08
N GLU A 235 -6.87 21.62 30.85
CA GLU A 235 -7.36 22.91 31.33
C GLU A 235 -8.63 23.36 30.59
N THR A 236 -8.71 23.13 29.27
CA THR A 236 -9.95 23.41 28.52
C THR A 236 -11.12 22.58 29.04
N LEU A 237 -10.86 21.33 29.43
CA LEU A 237 -11.87 20.49 30.08
C LEU A 237 -12.25 21.01 31.46
N SER A 238 -11.28 21.47 32.26
CA SER A 238 -11.52 22.04 33.58
C SER A 238 -12.49 23.23 33.51
N LEU A 239 -12.24 24.16 32.60
CA LEU A 239 -13.05 25.36 32.38
C LEU A 239 -14.51 25.09 31.95
N LEU A 240 -14.75 23.93 31.33
CA LEU A 240 -16.05 23.54 30.78
C LEU A 240 -16.87 22.67 31.74
N LYS A 241 -16.21 21.77 32.48
CA LYS A 241 -16.85 20.77 33.33
C LYS A 241 -17.64 21.36 34.50
N ASP A 242 -17.28 22.54 34.97
CA ASP A 242 -17.94 23.19 36.12
C ASP A 242 -19.35 23.72 35.79
N ARG A 243 -19.64 24.00 34.51
CA ARG A 243 -20.91 24.65 34.09
C ARG A 243 -21.70 23.86 33.06
N PHE A 244 -21.03 23.03 32.26
CA PHE A 244 -21.63 22.37 31.11
C PHE A 244 -21.43 20.86 31.18
N TRP A 245 -22.33 20.11 30.54
CA TRP A 245 -22.22 18.66 30.42
C TRP A 245 -22.78 18.15 29.09
N TRP A 246 -22.09 17.17 28.49
CA TRP A 246 -22.62 16.34 27.39
C TRP A 246 -21.85 15.01 27.27
N PRO A 247 -22.46 13.97 26.64
CA PRO A 247 -21.80 12.69 26.41
C PRO A 247 -20.53 12.86 25.57
N ASN A 248 -19.43 12.23 26.01
CA ASN A 248 -18.12 12.25 25.35
C ASN A 248 -17.43 13.64 25.30
N MET A 249 -17.76 14.56 26.21
CA MET A 249 -17.10 15.88 26.31
C MET A 249 -15.57 15.81 26.29
N ALA A 250 -14.98 14.88 27.04
CA ALA A 250 -13.53 14.70 27.08
C ALA A 250 -12.92 14.38 25.71
N SER A 251 -13.63 13.55 24.92
CA SER A 251 -13.20 13.16 23.58
C SER A 251 -13.37 14.30 22.58
N ASP A 252 -14.48 15.03 22.66
CA ASP A 252 -14.76 16.19 21.78
C ASP A 252 -13.74 17.31 22.00
N VAL A 253 -13.41 17.65 23.26
CA VAL A 253 -12.39 18.65 23.58
C VAL A 253 -11.01 18.19 23.14
N ARG A 254 -10.64 16.93 23.38
CA ARG A 254 -9.35 16.38 22.93
C ARG A 254 -9.20 16.49 21.40
N ARG A 255 -10.23 16.09 20.66
CA ARG A 255 -10.25 16.18 19.19
C ARG A 255 -10.08 17.62 18.71
N TYR A 256 -10.77 18.57 19.34
CA TYR A 256 -10.68 19.98 18.99
C TYR A 256 -9.27 20.54 19.22
N VAL A 257 -8.71 20.33 20.42
CA VAL A 257 -7.37 20.85 20.78
C VAL A 257 -6.27 20.21 19.93
N GLN A 258 -6.38 18.92 19.58
CA GLN A 258 -5.44 18.24 18.67
C GLN A 258 -5.50 18.81 17.25
N GLY A 259 -6.66 19.28 16.79
CA GLY A 259 -6.82 19.95 15.49
C GLY A 259 -6.45 21.44 15.51
N CYS A 260 -6.15 22.03 16.67
CA CYS A 260 -5.82 23.44 16.76
C CYS A 260 -4.38 23.69 16.28
N ARG A 261 -4.25 24.50 15.22
CA ARG A 261 -2.95 24.85 14.62
C ARG A 261 -1.98 25.47 15.61
N ASP A 262 -2.43 26.40 16.45
CA ASP A 262 -1.55 27.12 17.38
C ASP A 262 -1.01 26.19 18.49
N CYS A 263 -1.82 25.24 18.96
CA CYS A 263 -1.39 24.21 19.91
C CYS A 263 -0.45 23.18 19.29
N VAL A 264 -0.60 22.89 17.99
CA VAL A 264 0.28 21.96 17.28
C VAL A 264 1.64 22.61 17.02
N ILE A 265 1.66 23.90 16.67
CA ILE A 265 2.89 24.67 16.45
C ILE A 265 3.66 24.87 17.76
N SER A 266 2.97 25.13 18.88
CA SER A 266 3.62 25.39 20.17
C SER A 266 4.15 24.16 20.89
N LYS A 267 3.77 22.94 20.45
CA LYS A 267 4.29 21.69 21.00
C LYS A 267 5.66 21.37 20.37
N SER A 268 6.72 21.70 21.09
CA SER A 268 8.06 21.18 20.80
C SER A 268 8.05 19.65 20.91
N PRO A 269 8.61 18.89 19.94
CA PRO A 269 8.75 17.44 20.08
C PRO A 269 9.66 17.11 21.26
N CYS A 270 9.19 16.27 22.19
CA CYS A 270 9.98 15.76 23.32
C CYS A 270 10.95 14.62 22.95
N HIS A 271 11.22 14.42 21.67
CA HIS A 271 12.14 13.39 21.19
C HIS A 271 13.31 14.05 20.46
N LEU A 272 14.53 13.58 20.78
CA LEU A 272 15.70 13.80 19.95
C LEU A 272 15.34 13.41 18.51
N PRO A 273 15.75 14.19 17.49
CA PRO A 273 15.50 13.81 16.11
C PRO A 273 16.13 12.44 15.89
N SER A 274 15.28 11.44 15.62
CA SER A 274 15.74 10.15 15.12
C SER A 274 16.67 10.44 13.95
N SER A 275 17.89 9.94 14.04
CA SER A 275 18.88 10.14 13.00
C SER A 275 18.27 9.76 11.66
N LYS A 276 18.55 10.55 10.61
CA LYS A 276 18.09 10.22 9.26
C LYS A 276 18.50 8.78 8.97
N LEU A 277 17.53 7.93 8.58
CA LEU A 277 17.79 6.60 8.03
C LEU A 277 18.64 6.79 6.77
N LEU A 278 19.96 6.81 6.95
CA LEU A 278 20.91 6.90 5.86
C LEU A 278 20.99 5.50 5.24
N PRO A 279 20.97 5.40 3.90
CA PRO A 279 21.21 4.13 3.25
C PRO A 279 22.59 3.61 3.67
N LEU A 280 22.66 2.31 3.99
CA LEU A 280 23.91 1.64 4.31
C LEU A 280 24.91 1.81 3.16
N PRO A 281 26.21 1.97 3.44
CA PRO A 281 27.23 2.14 2.41
C PRO A 281 27.25 0.94 1.46
N ILE A 282 27.46 1.23 0.17
CA ILE A 282 27.61 0.21 -0.86
C ILE A 282 28.97 -0.48 -0.66
N PRO A 283 29.01 -1.81 -0.48
CA PRO A 283 30.26 -2.53 -0.28
C PRO A 283 31.13 -2.51 -1.55
N ASN A 284 32.46 -2.55 -1.39
CA ASN A 284 33.42 -2.52 -2.52
C ASN A 284 34.03 -3.89 -2.85
N ARG A 285 33.85 -4.91 -2.01
CA ARG A 285 34.36 -6.27 -2.23
C ARG A 285 33.38 -7.32 -1.68
N PRO A 286 33.36 -8.54 -2.22
CA PRO A 286 32.60 -9.64 -1.64
C PRO A 286 32.99 -9.89 -0.18
N TRP A 287 32.01 -10.26 0.64
CA TRP A 287 32.16 -10.63 2.05
C TRP A 287 32.73 -9.54 2.98
N SER A 288 32.79 -8.27 2.57
CA SER A 288 33.17 -7.19 3.48
C SER A 288 32.01 -6.66 4.31
N HIS A 289 30.77 -6.73 3.82
CA HIS A 289 29.59 -6.24 4.54
C HIS A 289 28.53 -7.34 4.57
N LEU A 290 28.18 -7.77 5.78
CA LEU A 290 27.30 -8.90 6.00
C LEU A 290 25.94 -8.43 6.55
N GLY A 291 24.87 -9.03 6.05
CA GLY A 291 23.57 -9.02 6.72
C GLY A 291 23.38 -10.37 7.42
N VAL A 292 23.05 -10.35 8.70
CA VAL A 292 22.79 -11.55 9.51
C VAL A 292 21.35 -11.55 9.97
N ASP A 293 20.72 -12.73 9.94
CA ASP A 293 19.33 -12.92 10.35
C ASP A 293 19.11 -14.35 10.86
N PHE A 294 18.04 -14.56 11.62
CA PHE A 294 17.61 -15.87 12.11
C PHE A 294 16.22 -16.20 11.59
N ILE A 295 16.11 -17.32 10.88
CA ILE A 295 14.80 -17.91 10.58
C ILE A 295 14.48 -18.88 11.70
N THR A 296 13.47 -18.55 12.50
CA THR A 296 12.97 -19.37 13.60
C THR A 296 11.69 -20.11 13.24
N ASP A 297 11.21 -20.97 14.15
CA ASP A 297 9.90 -21.64 14.08
C ASP A 297 9.70 -22.53 12.84
N LEU A 298 10.79 -23.13 12.35
CA LEU A 298 10.74 -24.09 11.25
C LEU A 298 10.34 -25.49 11.76
N PRO A 299 9.69 -26.30 10.92
CA PRO A 299 9.41 -27.70 11.27
C PRO A 299 10.72 -28.46 11.53
N VAL A 300 10.73 -29.28 12.58
CA VAL A 300 11.92 -30.02 13.01
C VAL A 300 12.44 -30.89 11.86
N SER A 301 13.69 -30.70 11.49
CA SER A 301 14.40 -31.53 10.52
C SER A 301 15.82 -31.78 11.00
N ASN A 302 16.22 -33.05 11.16
CA ASN A 302 17.52 -33.45 11.71
C ASN A 302 17.87 -32.74 13.03
N ASP A 303 16.92 -32.72 13.97
CA ASP A 303 17.02 -32.04 15.27
C ASP A 303 17.24 -30.52 15.22
N CYS A 304 17.09 -29.89 14.05
CA CYS A 304 17.23 -28.46 13.85
C CYS A 304 15.86 -27.79 13.67
N THR A 305 15.69 -26.61 14.27
CA THR A 305 14.44 -25.81 14.31
C THR A 305 14.63 -24.39 13.81
N SER A 306 15.88 -23.93 13.71
CA SER A 306 16.23 -22.58 13.28
C SER A 306 17.34 -22.63 12.24
N ILE A 307 17.43 -21.57 11.42
CA ILE A 307 18.53 -21.40 10.46
C ILE A 307 19.14 -20.03 10.69
N PHE A 308 20.45 -19.99 10.92
CA PHE A 308 21.22 -18.77 10.89
C PHE A 308 21.59 -18.43 9.44
N VAL A 309 21.15 -17.27 8.99
CA VAL A 309 21.27 -16.79 7.62
C VAL A 309 22.30 -15.68 7.61
N VAL A 310 23.34 -15.86 6.81
CA VAL A 310 24.31 -14.78 6.55
C VAL A 310 24.40 -14.49 5.07
N VAL A 311 24.09 -13.25 4.71
CA VAL A 311 24.04 -12.76 3.33
C VAL A 311 25.14 -11.73 3.12
N ASP A 312 25.97 -11.95 2.10
CA ASP A 312 26.88 -10.93 1.62
C ASP A 312 26.10 -9.81 0.91
N ARG A 313 26.20 -8.58 1.40
CA ARG A 313 25.48 -7.44 0.81
C ARG A 313 26.00 -7.09 -0.58
N PHE A 314 27.24 -7.46 -0.93
CA PHE A 314 27.84 -7.22 -2.24
C PHE A 314 27.35 -8.25 -3.29
N SER A 315 27.75 -9.51 -3.14
CA SER A 315 27.49 -10.57 -4.12
C SER A 315 26.09 -11.18 -4.02
N LYS A 316 25.36 -10.92 -2.92
CA LYS A 316 24.11 -11.61 -2.54
C LYS A 316 24.28 -13.13 -2.30
N SER A 317 25.52 -13.60 -2.19
CA SER A 317 25.80 -14.97 -1.74
C SER A 317 25.28 -15.16 -0.32
N CYS A 318 24.67 -16.32 -0.07
CA CYS A 318 24.03 -16.64 1.20
C CYS A 318 24.64 -17.91 1.80
N ARG A 319 24.91 -17.89 3.11
CA ARG A 319 25.31 -19.04 3.91
C ARG A 319 24.22 -19.35 4.91
N LEU A 320 23.71 -20.58 4.85
CA LEU A 320 22.68 -21.08 5.74
C LEU A 320 23.31 -22.10 6.69
N ILE A 321 23.17 -21.86 7.98
CA ILE A 321 23.73 -22.71 9.03
C ILE A 321 22.56 -23.23 9.87
N PRO A 322 22.26 -24.54 9.84
CA PRO A 322 21.15 -25.10 10.61
C PRO A 322 21.48 -25.14 12.10
N LEU A 323 20.50 -24.81 12.95
CA LEU A 323 20.62 -24.71 14.40
C LEU A 323 19.47 -25.44 15.11
N LYS A 324 19.76 -25.98 16.30
CA LYS A 324 18.78 -26.67 17.17
C LYS A 324 17.85 -25.72 17.93
N GLY A 325 18.09 -24.41 17.82
CA GLY A 325 17.33 -23.34 18.45
C GLY A 325 18.02 -21.99 18.23
N LEU A 326 17.54 -20.95 18.90
CA LEU A 326 18.20 -19.63 18.89
C LEU A 326 19.49 -19.68 19.72
N PRO A 327 20.65 -19.40 19.11
CA PRO A 327 21.93 -19.42 19.82
C PRO A 327 22.11 -18.16 20.68
N THR A 328 22.97 -18.26 21.67
CA THR A 328 23.47 -17.10 22.41
C THR A 328 24.37 -16.22 21.53
N ALA A 329 24.63 -14.98 21.96
CA ALA A 329 25.53 -14.08 21.23
C ALA A 329 26.95 -14.67 21.06
N MET A 330 27.43 -15.40 22.07
CA MET A 330 28.73 -16.07 22.03
C MET A 330 28.75 -17.21 21.01
N GLU A 331 27.75 -18.09 21.03
CA GLU A 331 27.61 -19.17 20.05
C GLU A 331 27.46 -18.60 18.63
N THR A 332 26.72 -17.50 18.46
CA THR A 332 26.62 -16.81 17.16
C THR A 332 27.97 -16.34 16.66
N ALA A 333 28.80 -15.74 17.53
CA ALA A 333 30.14 -15.30 17.17
C ALA A 333 31.04 -16.47 16.77
N GLU A 334 30.96 -17.61 17.48
CA GLU A 334 31.68 -18.83 17.13
C GLU A 334 31.24 -19.40 15.78
N LEU A 335 29.93 -19.39 15.49
CA LEU A 335 29.40 -19.81 14.19
C LEU A 335 29.89 -18.90 13.07
N MET A 336 29.90 -17.58 13.27
CA MET A 336 30.46 -16.63 12.30
C MET A 336 31.95 -16.87 12.09
N PHE A 337 32.71 -17.11 13.16
CA PHE A 337 34.14 -17.40 13.05
C PHE A 337 34.40 -18.67 12.24
N ASN A 338 33.72 -19.76 12.59
CA ASN A 338 33.94 -21.08 12.01
C ASN A 338 33.43 -21.21 10.57
N HIS A 339 32.31 -20.58 10.23
CA HIS A 339 31.66 -20.75 8.93
C HIS A 339 31.87 -19.59 7.96
N ILE A 340 32.37 -18.45 8.42
CA ILE A 340 32.51 -17.23 7.61
C ILE A 340 33.92 -16.68 7.70
N PHE A 341 34.39 -16.30 8.88
CA PHE A 341 35.67 -15.58 9.01
C PHE A 341 36.86 -16.47 8.60
N SER A 342 36.78 -17.76 8.89
CA SER A 342 37.75 -18.77 8.46
C SER A 342 37.87 -18.93 6.93
N TYR A 343 36.79 -18.70 6.19
CA TYR A 343 36.74 -18.90 4.73
C TYR A 343 36.93 -17.60 3.94
N PHE A 344 36.35 -16.50 4.41
CA PHE A 344 36.24 -15.24 3.67
C PHE A 344 36.98 -14.06 4.31
N GLY A 345 37.53 -14.27 5.51
CA GLY A 345 38.17 -13.23 6.32
C GLY A 345 37.18 -12.42 7.17
N ILE A 346 37.72 -11.47 7.91
CA ILE A 346 36.94 -10.62 8.83
C ILE A 346 36.19 -9.55 8.02
N PRO A 347 34.86 -9.39 8.20
CA PRO A 347 34.09 -8.34 7.54
C PRO A 347 34.38 -6.98 8.16
N GLU A 348 34.14 -5.93 7.38
CA GLU A 348 34.24 -4.53 7.81
C GLU A 348 32.95 -4.06 8.50
N ASP A 349 31.80 -4.63 8.14
CA ASP A 349 30.48 -4.26 8.65
C ASP A 349 29.57 -5.48 8.78
N ILE A 350 28.83 -5.57 9.89
CA ILE A 350 27.83 -6.61 10.14
C ILE A 350 26.55 -5.91 10.59
N VAL A 351 25.44 -6.21 9.92
CA VAL A 351 24.13 -5.65 10.23
C VAL A 351 23.16 -6.78 10.58
N SER A 352 22.52 -6.69 11.75
CA SER A 352 21.43 -7.57 12.19
C SER A 352 20.08 -6.84 12.05
N GLU A 353 19.04 -7.51 11.54
CA GLU A 353 17.68 -6.96 11.49
C GLU A 353 16.85 -7.40 12.73
N ASP A 354 17.21 -6.93 13.92
CA ASP A 354 16.35 -7.15 15.10
C ASP A 354 15.28 -6.05 15.21
N LEU A 355 14.03 -6.41 14.90
CA LEU A 355 12.85 -5.53 14.94
C LEU A 355 12.31 -5.25 16.36
N SER A 356 13.09 -5.52 17.40
CA SER A 356 12.77 -5.10 18.76
C SER A 356 14.03 -4.85 19.56
N SER A 357 14.01 -3.75 20.31
CA SER A 357 15.08 -3.23 21.19
C SER A 357 16.32 -2.66 20.50
N SER A 358 16.41 -1.34 20.62
CA SER A 358 17.62 -0.55 20.53
C SER A 358 18.77 -1.17 21.34
N GLN A 359 19.64 -1.94 20.70
CA GLN A 359 21.03 -2.10 21.14
C GLN A 359 21.92 -2.01 19.90
N GLU A 360 22.62 -0.88 19.79
CA GLU A 360 23.77 -0.76 18.91
C GLU A 360 24.79 -1.83 19.30
N PHE A 361 24.97 -2.85 18.45
CA PHE A 361 26.23 -3.58 18.46
C PHE A 361 27.30 -2.60 17.94
N GLY A 362 28.18 -2.20 18.84
CA GLY A 362 29.20 -1.19 18.59
C GLY A 362 30.06 -1.51 17.37
N ARG A 363 30.37 -0.46 16.61
CA ARG A 363 31.41 -0.46 15.59
C ARG A 363 32.70 -1.00 16.21
N LEU A 364 33.10 -2.21 15.86
CA LEU A 364 34.48 -2.64 15.99
C LEU A 364 35.27 -2.01 14.84
N SER A 365 35.62 -0.73 14.99
CA SER A 365 36.65 -0.12 14.15
C SER A 365 37.99 -0.70 14.54
N SER A 366 38.53 -1.65 13.77
CA SER A 366 39.94 -1.99 13.82
C SER A 366 40.73 -0.84 13.22
N HIS A 367 41.26 0.03 14.08
CA HIS A 367 42.45 0.80 13.74
C HIS A 367 43.66 -0.12 13.89
N ALA A 368 44.26 -0.48 12.75
CA ALA A 368 45.65 -0.86 12.65
C ALA A 368 46.27 -0.05 11.51
#